data_AF-A0A966BJV1-F1
#
_entry.id   AF-A0A966BJV1-F1
#
_cell.length_a   1.000
_cell.length_b   1.000
_cell.length_c   1.000
_cell.angle_alpha   90.00
_cell.angle_beta   90.00
_cell.angle_gamma   90.00
#
_symmetry.space_group_name_H-M   'P 1'
#
loop_
_entity.id
_entity.type
_entity.pdbx_description
1 polymer ?
#
loop_
_entity_poly.entity_id
_entity_poly.type
_entity_poly.pdbx_seq_one_letter_code
_entity_poly.pdbx_strand_id
1 'polypeptide(L)' 'MKILLADDHALFREGLRYVLKQLAEGVEILEAGDFQEAVQLASKHPELDLA' A
#
# COMPACT_ATOMS: atom_id res chain seq x y z
N MET A 1 4.95 -10.22 -2.62
CA MET A 1 3.97 -9.38 -3.37
C MET A 1 4.03 -7.98 -2.79
N LYS A 2 3.96 -6.93 -3.61
CA LYS A 2 3.98 -5.54 -3.13
C LYS A 2 2.60 -4.91 -3.32
N ILE A 3 2.06 -4.29 -2.28
CA ILE A 3 0.74 -3.64 -2.29
C ILE A 3 0.91 -2.19 -1.87
N LEU A 4 0.38 -1.27 -2.69
CA LEU A 4 0.21 0.13 -2.31
C LEU A 4 -1.19 0.34 -1.72
N LEU A 5 -1.24 0.77 -0.45
CA LEU A 5 -2.46 1.03 0.29
C LEU A 5 -2.62 2.55 0.49
N ALA A 6 -3.52 3.15 -0.28
CA ALA A 6 -3.83 4.59 -0.21
C ALA A 6 -5.21 4.81 0.41
N ASP A 7 -5.25 5.40 1.60
CA ASP A 7 -6.47 5.72 2.35
C ASP A 7 -6.17 6.86 3.33
N ASP A 8 -7.04 7.84 3.49
CA ASP A 8 -6.84 9.00 4.36
C ASP A 8 -7.05 8.71 5.85
N HIS A 9 -7.52 7.51 6.20
CA HIS A 9 -7.78 7.09 7.57
C HIS A 9 -6.72 6.08 8.08
N ALA A 10 -5.86 6.53 9.00
CA ALA A 10 -4.79 5.71 9.56
C ALA A 10 -5.26 4.40 10.20
N LEU A 11 -6.42 4.41 10.87
CA LEU A 11 -7.00 3.21 11.51
C LEU A 11 -7.34 2.11 10.48
N PHE A 12 -7.86 2.51 9.32
CA PHE A 12 -8.20 1.56 8.25
C PHE A 12 -6.93 0.97 7.64
N ARG A 13 -5.90 1.79 7.41
CA ARG A 13 -4.60 1.31 6.92
C ARG A 13 -3.99 0.28 7.86
N GLU A 14 -4.00 0.57 9.17
CA GLU A 14 -3.49 -0.38 10.15
C GLU A 14 -4.25 -1.71 10.15
N GLY A 15 -5.59 -1.67 10.11
CA GLY A 15 -6.42 -2.87 10.05
C GLY A 15 -6.18 -3.70 8.80
N LEU A 16 -6.19 -3.07 7.62
CA LEU A 16 -5.93 -3.73 6.35
C LEU A 16 -4.51 -4.27 6.26
N ARG A 17 -3.51 -3.59 6.82
CA ARG A 17 -2.13 -4.07 6.88
C ARG A 17 -2.03 -5.43 7.57
N TYR A 18 -2.78 -5.68 8.65
CA TYR A 18 -2.79 -6.99 9.31
C TYR A 18 -3.42 -8.08 8.44
N VAL A 19 -4.55 -7.77 7.78
CA VAL A 19 -5.26 -8.72 6.91
C VAL A 19 -4.43 -9.05 5.67
N LEU A 20 -3.89 -8.04 4.99
CA LEU A 20 -3.13 -8.20 3.74
C LEU A 20 -1.82 -8.97 3.96
N LYS A 21 -1.18 -8.83 5.13
CA LYS A 21 0.02 -9.63 5.48
C LYS A 21 -0.26 -11.13 5.59
N GLN A 22 -1.51 -11.55 5.70
CA GLN A 22 -1.88 -12.98 5.74
C GLN A 22 -2.05 -13.60 4.34
N LEU A 23 -2.07 -12.78 3.27
CA LEU A 23 -2.30 -13.28 1.90
C LEU A 23 -1.18 -14.20 1.40
N ALA A 24 0.07 -13.87 1.72
CA ALA A 24 1.24 -14.63 1.32
C ALA A 24 2.45 -14.27 2.19
N GLU A 25 3.46 -15.14 2.19
CA GLU A 25 4.76 -14.81 2.76
C GLU A 25 5.45 -13.71 1.92
N GLY A 26 6.12 -12.77 2.59
CA GLY A 26 6.82 -11.67 1.92
C GLY A 26 5.89 -10.64 1.25
N VAL A 27 4.69 -10.41 1.81
CA VAL A 27 3.88 -9.25 1.45
C VAL A 27 4.54 -7.98 1.99
N GLU A 28 4.90 -7.09 1.08
CA GLU A 28 5.39 -5.74 1.37
C GLU A 28 4.23 -4.75 1.16
N ILE A 29 3.99 -3.89 2.15
CA ILE A 29 2.90 -2.93 2.13
C ILE A 29 3.51 -1.53 2.17
N LEU A 30 3.19 -0.74 1.16
CA LEU A 30 3.48 0.69 1.09
C LEU A 30 2.19 1.42 1.48
N GLU A 31 2.26 2.36 2.41
CA GLU A 31 1.08 3.09 2.88
C GLU A 31 1.16 4.55 2.43
N ALA A 32 0.03 5.09 1.97
CA ALA A 32 -0.14 6.50 1.65
C ALA A 32 -1.37 7.05 2.40
N GLY A 33 -1.20 8.17 3.07
CA GLY A 33 -2.28 8.91 3.75
C GLY A 33 -3.01 9.91 2.86
N ASP A 34 -2.49 10.17 1.66
CA ASP A 34 -3.13 11.06 0.70
C ASP A 34 -2.73 10.70 -0.74
N PHE A 35 -3.37 11.39 -1.69
CA PHE A 35 -3.11 11.19 -3.12
C PHE A 35 -1.68 11.52 -3.53
N GLN A 36 -1.08 12.57 -2.95
CA GLN A 36 0.25 13.02 -3.34
C GLN A 36 1.31 11.98 -2.91
N GLU A 37 1.20 11.45 -1.71
CA GLU A 37 2.03 10.36 -1.20
C GLU A 37 1.86 9.09 -2.04
N ALA A 38 0.62 8.73 -2.40
CA ALA A 38 0.33 7.56 -3.23
C ALA A 38 1.01 7.65 -4.60
N VAL A 39 0.91 8.81 -5.28
CA VAL A 39 1.56 9.04 -6.58
C VAL A 39 3.09 9.02 -6.46
N GLN A 40 3.65 9.57 -5.39
CA GLN A 40 5.09 9.54 -5.14
C GLN A 40 5.60 8.11 -4.91
N LEU A 41 4.87 7.31 -4.15
CA LEU A 41 5.19 5.89 -3.93
C LEU A 41 5.06 5.11 -5.24
N ALA A 42 3.96 5.27 -5.97
CA ALA A 42 3.78 4.65 -7.28
C ALA A 42 4.93 4.96 -8.25
N SER A 43 5.35 6.23 -8.31
CA SER A 43 6.47 6.66 -9.17
C SER A 43 7.83 6.07 -8.75
N LYS A 44 8.03 5.81 -7.46
CA LYS A 44 9.25 5.17 -6.92
C LYS A 44 9.23 3.64 -7.10
N HIS A 45 8.07 3.06 -7.37
CA HIS A 45 7.84 1.64 -7.48
C HIS A 45 7.20 1.28 -8.84
N PRO A 46 7.93 1.45 -9.96
CA PRO A 46 7.41 1.22 -11.32
C PRO A 46 7.04 -0.24 -11.58
N GLU A 47 7.42 -1.17 -10.70
CA GLU A 47 7.00 -2.58 -10.74
C GLU A 47 5.55 -2.81 -10.27
N LEU A 48 4.91 -1.82 -9.66
CA LEU A 48 3.50 -1.90 -9.27
C LEU A 48 2.62 -1.99 -10.53
N ASP A 49 1.71 -2.97 -10.53
CA ASP A 49 0.73 -3.16 -11.61
C ASP A 49 -0.44 -2.19 -11.42
N LEU A 50 -0.24 -0.95 -11.89
CA LEU A 50 -1.23 0.13 -11.88
C LEU A 50 -1.73 0.35 -13.31
N ALA A 51 -3.06 0.26 -13.53
CA ALA A 51 -3.73 0.44 -14.82
C ALA A 51 -4.13 1.90 -15.09
#